data_AF-A0A4R4QTQ0-F1
#
_entry.id   AF-A0A4R4QTQ0-F1
#
_cell.length_a   1.000
_cell.length_b   1.000
_cell.length_c   1.000
_cell.angle_alpha   90.00
_cell.angle_beta   90.00
_cell.angle_gamma   90.00
#
_symmetry.space_group_name_H-M   'P 1'
#
loop_
_entity.id
_entity.type
_entity.pdbx_description
1 polymer ?
#
loop_
_entity_poly.entity_id
_entity_poly.type
_entity_poly.pdbx_seq_one_letter_code
_entity_poly.pdbx_strand_id
1 'polypeptide(L)'
;MGNLAAAGFGALASLVVVALGAWLQAQRERRHWLRDQKLRGAVDYITSTRYLLSQYRKVGELGMDQDDRREWRNRMQTARSTLSLLCGARTVSLANDVARDLYALGPDSDEARKAAAEKAFQHLVWQLRKELGSPQLDE
;
A
#
# COMPACT_ATOMS: atom_id res chain seq x y z
N MET A 1 1.18 -56.00 -29.61
CA MET A 1 0.38 -54.80 -29.29
C MET A 1 1.08 -54.01 -28.17
N GLY A 2 2.04 -53.12 -28.49
CA GLY A 2 2.92 -52.49 -27.48
C GLY A 2 3.11 -50.96 -27.57
N ASN A 3 2.62 -50.29 -28.62
CA ASN A 3 2.94 -48.86 -28.85
C ASN A 3 1.81 -47.87 -28.52
N LEU A 4 0.58 -48.34 -28.33
CA LEU A 4 -0.55 -47.45 -27.99
C LEU A 4 -0.55 -47.01 -26.52
N ALA A 5 -0.09 -47.87 -25.61
CA ALA A 5 0.04 -47.52 -24.19
C ALA A 5 1.14 -46.47 -23.98
N ALA A 6 2.31 -46.65 -24.60
CA ALA A 6 3.45 -45.73 -24.48
C ALA A 6 3.17 -44.33 -25.07
N ALA A 7 2.42 -44.25 -26.19
CA ALA A 7 2.02 -42.98 -26.79
C ALA A 7 1.03 -42.18 -25.90
N GLY A 8 0.13 -42.86 -25.19
CA GLY A 8 -0.81 -42.22 -24.27
C GLY A 8 -0.16 -41.61 -23.02
N PHE A 9 0.86 -42.27 -22.47
CA PHE A 9 1.61 -41.75 -21.31
C PHE A 9 2.45 -40.51 -21.64
N GLY A 10 3.05 -40.45 -22.84
CA GLY A 10 3.80 -39.27 -23.29
C GLY A 10 2.94 -38.01 -23.45
N ALA A 11 1.72 -38.16 -23.96
CA ALA A 11 0.77 -37.07 -24.11
C ALA A 11 0.19 -36.57 -22.77
N LEU A 12 -0.03 -37.47 -21.81
CA LEU A 12 -0.47 -37.09 -20.46
C LEU A 12 0.64 -36.37 -19.68
N ALA A 13 1.89 -36.83 -19.81
CA ALA A 13 3.03 -36.18 -19.16
C ALA A 13 3.26 -34.75 -19.68
N SER A 14 3.13 -34.52 -20.99
CA SER A 14 3.29 -33.18 -21.57
C SER A 14 2.16 -32.22 -21.15
N LEU A 15 0.91 -32.71 -21.03
CA LEU A 15 -0.22 -31.91 -20.52
C LEU A 15 -0.01 -31.47 -19.07
N VAL A 16 0.51 -32.35 -18.21
CA VAL A 16 0.79 -32.02 -16.80
C VAL A 16 1.85 -30.93 -16.69
N VAL A 17 2.92 -31.00 -17.49
CA VAL A 17 3.99 -29.98 -17.48
C VAL A 17 3.47 -28.62 -17.96
N VAL A 18 2.66 -28.58 -19.03
CA VAL A 18 2.06 -27.33 -19.53
C VAL A 18 1.10 -26.74 -18.49
N ALA A 19 0.28 -27.57 -17.83
CA ALA A 19 -0.64 -27.12 -16.79
C ALA A 19 0.11 -26.52 -15.59
N LEU A 20 1.21 -27.14 -15.16
CA LEU A 20 2.07 -26.60 -14.09
C LEU A 20 2.75 -25.29 -14.50
N GLY A 21 3.23 -25.20 -15.75
CA GLY A 21 3.81 -23.97 -16.29
C GLY A 21 2.82 -22.80 -16.32
N ALA A 22 1.60 -23.05 -16.82
CA ALA A 22 0.53 -22.06 -16.85
C ALA A 22 0.11 -21.62 -15.44
N TRP A 23 0.01 -22.55 -14.50
CA TRP A 23 -0.30 -22.24 -13.10
C TRP A 23 0.78 -21.39 -12.43
N LEU A 24 2.06 -21.73 -12.63
CA LEU A 24 3.19 -20.95 -12.11
C LEU A 24 3.24 -19.55 -12.72
N GLN A 25 2.95 -19.42 -14.01
CA GLN A 25 2.89 -18.11 -14.68
C GLN A 25 1.73 -17.25 -14.14
N ALA A 26 0.53 -17.82 -14.03
CA ALA A 26 -0.63 -17.14 -13.44
C ALA A 26 -0.34 -16.71 -11.98
N GLN A 27 0.40 -17.53 -11.22
CA GLN A 27 0.79 -17.19 -9.86
C GLN A 27 1.77 -16.01 -9.82
N ARG A 28 2.72 -15.93 -10.76
CA ARG A 28 3.67 -14.80 -10.87
C ARG A 28 2.95 -13.51 -11.25
N GLU A 29 2.07 -13.56 -12.23
CA GLU A 29 1.24 -12.41 -12.64
C GLU A 29 0.40 -11.90 -11.48
N ARG A 30 -0.23 -12.80 -10.72
CA ARG A 30 -1.00 -12.44 -9.52
C ARG A 30 -0.14 -11.77 -8.46
N ARG A 31 1.09 -12.26 -8.23
CA ARG A 31 2.03 -11.63 -7.27
C ARG A 31 2.46 -10.23 -7.72
N HIS A 32 2.74 -10.06 -9.01
CA HIS A 32 3.08 -8.75 -9.57
C HIS A 32 1.92 -7.76 -9.48
N TRP A 33 0.71 -8.22 -9.82
CA TRP A 33 -0.50 -7.41 -9.71
C TRP A 33 -0.76 -6.97 -8.26
N LEU A 34 -0.65 -7.89 -7.29
CA LEU A 34 -0.79 -7.54 -5.87
C LEU A 34 0.26 -6.53 -5.41
N ARG A 35 1.52 -6.69 -5.85
CA ARG A 35 2.59 -5.74 -5.51
C ARG A 35 2.30 -4.36 -6.08
N ASP A 36 1.81 -4.29 -7.31
CA ASP A 36 1.47 -3.03 -7.97
C ASP A 36 0.29 -2.34 -7.29
N GLN A 37 -0.76 -3.07 -6.92
CA GLN A 37 -1.88 -2.53 -6.14
C GLN A 37 -1.44 -1.99 -4.77
N LYS A 38 -0.56 -2.72 -4.07
CA LYS A 38 0.03 -2.24 -2.81
C LYS A 38 0.83 -0.95 -3.01
N LEU A 39 1.66 -0.90 -4.07
CA LEU A 39 2.47 0.27 -4.36
C LEU A 39 1.60 1.50 -4.67
N ARG A 40 0.57 1.34 -5.52
CA ARG A 40 -0.39 2.41 -5.83
C ARG A 40 -1.08 2.92 -4.56
N GLY A 41 -1.63 2.02 -3.75
CA GLY A 41 -2.27 2.38 -2.48
C GLY A 41 -1.32 3.08 -1.50
N ALA A 42 -0.06 2.64 -1.41
CA ALA A 42 0.96 3.28 -0.59
C ALA A 42 1.28 4.70 -1.07
N VAL A 43 1.48 4.89 -2.38
CA VAL A 43 1.75 6.21 -2.98
C VAL A 43 0.58 7.16 -2.78
N ASP A 44 -0.65 6.71 -3.02
CA ASP A 44 -1.85 7.54 -2.82
C ASP A 44 -2.01 7.93 -1.35
N TYR A 45 -1.73 7.02 -0.41
CA TYR A 45 -1.82 7.33 1.02
C TYR A 45 -0.74 8.35 1.43
N ILE A 46 0.51 8.13 1.02
CA ILE A 46 1.64 9.01 1.34
C ILE A 46 1.41 10.42 0.80
N THR A 47 1.01 10.54 -0.47
CA THR A 47 0.83 11.84 -1.13
C THR A 47 -0.33 12.63 -0.52
N SER A 48 -1.49 12.00 -0.36
CA SER A 48 -2.66 12.64 0.24
C SER A 48 -2.43 13.03 1.70
N THR A 49 -1.83 12.15 2.49
CA THR A 49 -1.53 12.43 3.90
C THR A 49 -0.49 13.54 4.02
N ARG A 50 0.57 13.56 3.21
CA ARG A 50 1.58 14.62 3.21
C ARG A 50 0.96 15.99 2.88
N TYR A 51 0.07 16.04 1.90
CA TYR A 51 -0.67 17.25 1.56
C TYR A 51 -1.52 17.72 2.74
N LEU A 52 -2.35 16.85 3.31
CA LEU A 52 -3.22 17.18 4.44
C LEU A 52 -2.42 17.61 5.68
N LEU A 53 -1.32 16.94 5.98
CA LEU A 53 -0.42 17.28 7.09
C LEU A 53 0.13 18.70 6.95
N SER A 54 0.51 19.09 5.73
CA SER A 54 0.97 20.45 5.42
C SER A 54 -0.15 21.48 5.61
N GLN A 55 -1.36 21.18 5.10
CA GLN A 55 -2.49 22.11 5.18
C GLN A 55 -3.03 22.27 6.60
N TYR A 56 -3.23 21.17 7.34
CA TYR A 56 -3.75 21.23 8.70
C TYR A 56 -2.82 21.96 9.65
N ARG A 57 -1.49 21.86 9.44
CA ARG A 57 -0.51 22.66 10.18
C ARG A 57 -0.59 24.15 9.89
N LYS A 58 -0.93 24.54 8.66
CA LYS A 58 -0.94 25.94 8.22
C LYS A 58 -2.25 26.64 8.55
N VAL A 59 -3.37 26.02 8.20
CA VAL A 59 -4.71 26.64 8.22
C VAL A 59 -5.73 25.81 9.01
N GLY A 60 -5.35 24.62 9.49
CA GLY A 60 -6.29 23.67 10.09
C GLY A 60 -7.25 23.08 9.06
N GLU A 61 -7.97 22.04 9.46
CA GLU A 61 -8.97 21.42 8.59
C GLU A 61 -10.11 22.38 8.20
N LEU A 62 -10.50 23.27 9.12
CA LEU A 62 -11.58 24.23 8.87
C LEU A 62 -11.17 25.41 7.99
N GLY A 63 -9.87 25.73 7.92
CA GLY A 63 -9.35 26.81 7.08
C GLY A 63 -9.03 26.39 5.64
N MET A 64 -9.15 25.10 5.32
CA MET A 64 -9.03 24.62 3.94
C MET A 64 -10.29 24.91 3.12
N ASP A 65 -10.11 25.10 1.82
CA ASP A 65 -11.22 25.06 0.87
C ASP A 65 -12.00 23.75 0.99
N GLN A 66 -13.33 23.83 0.86
CA GLN A 66 -14.21 22.69 1.10
C GLN A 66 -14.01 21.58 0.09
N ASP A 67 -13.81 21.91 -1.18
CA ASP A 67 -13.66 20.94 -2.25
C ASP A 67 -12.28 20.28 -2.17
N ASP A 68 -11.22 21.07 -1.96
CA ASP A 68 -9.88 20.55 -1.69
C ASP A 68 -9.88 19.60 -0.49
N ARG A 69 -10.46 20.03 0.63
CA ARG A 69 -10.56 19.19 1.84
C ARG A 69 -11.32 17.89 1.58
N ARG A 70 -12.40 17.92 0.79
CA ARG A 70 -13.17 16.72 0.45
C ARG A 70 -12.37 15.79 -0.45
N GLU A 71 -11.73 16.31 -1.50
CA GLU A 71 -10.93 15.53 -2.43
C GLU A 71 -9.81 14.79 -1.70
N TRP A 72 -8.98 15.52 -0.96
CA TRP A 72 -7.79 14.96 -0.34
C TRP A 72 -8.12 13.98 0.80
N ARG A 73 -9.17 14.24 1.59
CA ARG A 73 -9.65 13.26 2.58
C ARG A 73 -10.18 12.00 1.91
N ASN A 74 -10.97 12.10 0.85
CA ASN A 74 -11.48 10.93 0.14
C ASN A 74 -10.35 10.10 -0.46
N ARG A 75 -9.34 10.74 -1.05
CA ARG A 75 -8.16 10.06 -1.59
C ARG A 75 -7.39 9.32 -0.49
N MET A 76 -7.16 9.98 0.64
CA MET A 76 -6.50 9.38 1.81
C MET A 76 -7.28 8.17 2.35
N GLN A 77 -8.60 8.29 2.52
CA GLN A 77 -9.44 7.22 3.07
C GLN A 77 -9.56 6.03 2.11
N THR A 78 -9.62 6.30 0.81
CA THR A 78 -9.59 5.25 -0.23
C THR A 78 -8.27 4.48 -0.17
N ALA A 79 -7.16 5.20 -0.14
CA ALA A 79 -5.84 4.59 -0.02
C ALA A 79 -5.66 3.83 1.30
N ARG A 80 -6.16 4.36 2.42
CA ARG A 80 -6.18 3.68 3.73
C ARG A 80 -6.94 2.36 3.67
N SER A 81 -8.08 2.33 2.97
CA SER A 81 -8.87 1.12 2.77
C SER A 81 -8.07 0.10 1.95
N THR A 82 -7.39 0.54 0.89
CA THR A 82 -6.46 -0.32 0.13
C THR A 82 -5.36 -0.90 1.01
N LEU A 83 -4.73 -0.08 1.86
CA LEU A 83 -3.73 -0.57 2.82
C LEU A 83 -4.33 -1.58 3.81
N SER A 84 -5.55 -1.36 4.31
CA SER A 84 -6.21 -2.29 5.23
C SER A 84 -6.50 -3.66 4.61
N LEU A 85 -6.72 -3.72 3.30
CA LEU A 85 -7.01 -4.95 2.56
C LEU A 85 -5.75 -5.70 2.15
N LEU A 86 -4.70 -4.97 1.79
CA LEU A 86 -3.54 -5.55 1.13
C LEU A 86 -2.31 -5.64 2.04
N CYS A 87 -2.21 -4.80 3.07
CA CYS A 87 -1.00 -4.71 3.89
C CYS A 87 -1.05 -5.48 5.20
N GLY A 88 0.12 -5.72 5.79
CA GLY A 88 0.25 -6.39 7.07
C GLY A 88 -0.30 -5.56 8.24
N ALA A 89 -0.71 -6.23 9.32
CA ALA A 89 -1.34 -5.61 10.48
C ALA A 89 -0.56 -4.42 11.07
N ARG A 90 0.79 -4.50 11.09
CA ARG A 90 1.65 -3.40 11.54
C ARG A 90 1.48 -2.14 10.70
N THR A 91 1.47 -2.28 9.37
CA THR A 91 1.28 -1.16 8.44
C THR A 91 -0.11 -0.56 8.58
N VAL A 92 -1.13 -1.40 8.73
CA VAL A 92 -2.51 -0.95 8.97
C VAL A 92 -2.62 -0.15 10.27
N SER A 93 -2.01 -0.63 11.36
CA SER A 93 -1.98 0.10 12.63
C SER A 93 -1.31 1.47 12.48
N LEU A 94 -0.12 1.53 11.88
CA LEU A 94 0.59 2.78 11.67
C LEU A 94 -0.18 3.75 10.77
N ALA A 95 -0.87 3.26 9.74
CA ALA A 95 -1.72 4.10 8.91
C ALA A 95 -2.88 4.70 9.72
N ASN A 96 -3.53 3.90 10.56
CA ASN A 96 -4.59 4.39 11.45
C ASN A 96 -4.08 5.41 12.47
N ASP A 97 -2.88 5.20 13.03
CA ASP A 97 -2.23 6.12 13.96
C ASP A 97 -1.95 7.46 13.30
N VAL A 98 -1.36 7.44 12.09
CA VAL A 98 -1.12 8.64 11.29
C VAL A 98 -2.42 9.39 10.97
N ALA A 99 -3.49 8.68 10.61
CA ALA A 99 -4.78 9.31 10.35
C ALA A 99 -5.35 10.00 11.59
N ARG A 100 -5.25 9.34 12.75
CA ARG A 100 -5.68 9.90 14.03
C ARG A 100 -4.86 11.14 14.42
N ASP A 101 -3.54 11.07 14.30
CA ASP A 101 -2.63 12.18 14.60
C ASP A 101 -2.85 13.35 13.65
N LEU A 102 -3.13 13.07 12.37
CA LEU A 102 -3.51 14.07 11.39
C LEU A 102 -4.77 14.82 11.81
N TYR A 103 -5.86 14.11 12.16
CA TYR A 103 -7.11 14.76 12.56
C TYR A 103 -7.02 15.54 13.89
N ALA A 104 -6.01 15.24 14.71
CA ALA A 104 -5.75 15.99 15.94
C ALA A 104 -4.87 17.24 15.72
N LEU A 105 -4.34 17.45 14.50
CA LEU A 105 -3.54 18.62 14.17
C LEU A 105 -4.39 19.84 13.81
N GLY A 106 -3.91 21.00 14.23
CA GLY A 106 -4.43 22.31 13.85
C GLY A 106 -3.33 23.37 13.87
N PRO A 107 -3.65 24.62 13.49
CA PRO A 107 -2.68 25.71 13.43
C PRO A 107 -2.09 26.02 14.81
N ASP A 108 -2.91 25.92 15.85
CA ASP A 108 -2.53 26.18 17.24
C ASP A 108 -1.88 24.97 17.94
N SER A 109 -1.65 23.87 17.23
CA SER A 109 -0.90 22.74 17.79
C SER A 109 0.52 23.17 18.14
N ASP A 110 1.01 22.74 19.29
CA ASP A 110 2.41 22.96 19.65
C ASP A 110 3.37 22.22 18.68
N GLU A 111 4.62 22.68 18.67
CA GLU A 111 5.65 22.12 17.79
C GLU A 111 5.97 20.65 18.12
N ALA A 112 5.80 20.22 19.38
CA ALA A 112 6.04 18.84 19.77
C ALA A 112 5.00 17.90 19.14
N ARG A 113 3.72 18.28 19.11
CA ARG A 113 2.64 17.55 18.46
C ARG A 113 2.80 17.54 16.94
N LYS A 114 3.20 18.67 16.34
CA LYS A 114 3.54 18.73 14.90
C LYS A 114 4.68 17.78 14.55
N ALA A 115 5.74 17.77 15.35
CA ALA A 115 6.89 16.87 15.18
C ALA A 115 6.52 15.40 15.41
N ALA A 116 5.68 15.10 16.39
CA ALA A 116 5.21 13.74 16.66
C ALA A 116 4.42 13.17 15.46
N ALA A 117 3.51 13.95 14.89
CA ALA A 117 2.76 13.55 13.70
C ALA A 117 3.67 13.36 12.47
N GLU A 118 4.72 14.21 12.32
CA GLU A 118 5.73 14.01 11.28
C GLU A 118 6.47 12.69 11.46
N LYS A 119 6.90 12.40 12.69
CA LYS A 119 7.64 11.18 13.02
C LYS A 119 6.79 9.93 12.82
N ALA A 120 5.50 9.97 13.19
CA ALA A 120 4.55 8.90 12.92
C ALA A 120 4.39 8.64 11.41
N PHE A 121 4.24 9.72 10.64
CA PHE A 121 4.17 9.64 9.17
C PHE A 121 5.45 9.03 8.57
N GLN A 122 6.63 9.48 8.99
CA GLN A 122 7.90 8.92 8.54
C GLN A 122 8.05 7.44 8.90
N HIS A 123 7.63 7.04 10.10
CA HIS A 123 7.68 5.65 10.53
C HIS A 123 6.77 4.76 9.66
N LEU A 124 5.58 5.24 9.28
CA LEU A 124 4.72 4.54 8.33
C LEU A 124 5.40 4.40 6.95
N VAL A 125 6.00 5.48 6.43
CA VAL A 125 6.71 5.45 5.14
C VAL A 125 7.83 4.40 5.18
N TRP A 126 8.60 4.33 6.26
CA TRP A 126 9.62 3.31 6.46
C TRP A 126 9.05 1.90 6.50
N GLN A 127 7.93 1.70 7.20
CA GLN A 127 7.27 0.40 7.25
C GLN A 127 6.75 -0.03 5.87
N LEU A 128 6.15 0.89 5.10
CA LEU A 128 5.68 0.63 3.74
C LEU A 128 6.84 0.24 2.81
N ARG A 129 8.00 0.92 2.91
CA ARG A 129 9.20 0.55 2.15
C ARG A 129 9.65 -0.89 2.45
N LYS A 130 9.68 -1.26 3.74
CA LYS A 130 10.01 -2.62 4.17
C LYS A 130 9.01 -3.64 3.60
N GLU A 131 7.72 -3.34 3.69
CA GLU A 131 6.68 -4.26 3.22
C GLU A 131 6.65 -4.43 1.69
N LEU A 132 6.96 -3.36 0.95
CA LEU A 132 7.05 -3.39 -0.52
C LEU A 132 8.34 -4.03 -1.04
N GLY A 133 9.28 -4.38 -0.16
CA GLY A 133 10.57 -4.92 -0.53
C GLY A 133 11.46 -3.90 -1.24
N SER A 134 11.33 -2.62 -0.89
CA SER A 134 12.24 -1.59 -1.40
C SER A 134 13.65 -1.91 -0.89
N PRO A 135 14.68 -1.92 -1.74
CA PRO A 135 16.05 -2.15 -1.29
C PRO A 135 16.41 -1.10 -0.25
N GLN A 136 17.07 -1.55 0.83
CA GLN A 136 17.73 -0.64 1.76
C GLN A 136 18.76 0.14 0.95
N LEU A 137 18.59 1.45 0.86
CA LEU A 137 19.71 2.33 0.56
C LEU A 137 20.45 2.42 1.89
N ASP A 138 21.49 1.61 2.02
CA ASP A 138 22.42 1.71 3.15
C ASP A 138 22.99 3.14 3.14
N GLU A 139 22.87 3.84 4.28
CA GLU A 139 23.46 5.16 4.52
C GLU A 139 24.98 5.08 4.69
#